data_AF-A0A9X4L6N7-F1
#
_entry.id   AF-A0A9X4L6N7-F1
#
_cell.length_a   1.000
_cell.length_b   1.000
_cell.length_c   1.000
_cell.angle_alpha   90.00
_cell.angle_beta   90.00
_cell.angle_gamma   90.00
#
_symmetry.space_group_name_H-M   'P 1'
#
loop_
_entity.id
_entity.type
_entity.pdbx_description
1 polymer ?
#
loop_
_entity_poly.entity_id
_entity_poly.type
_entity_poly.pdbx_seq_one_letter_code
_entity_poly.pdbx_strand_id
1 'polypeptide(L)'
;MSQKLNELHNKLQSDNYDIDKDENGIFLNDYDIDIITAEESLLISTSDGNYYVNTIDEALLIITNIKLINDLSKSLSSNGFRFREVDLTHVYVIEHTAFSENGTLFLETNDGGVESFSNPEEVIGRLEEISVESNL
;
A
#
# COMPACT_ATOMS: atom_id res chain seq x y z
N MET A 1 -7.25 21.06 16.51
CA MET A 1 -7.22 19.92 15.57
C MET A 1 -8.19 20.18 14.42
N SER A 2 -7.76 19.96 13.17
CA SER A 2 -8.59 20.18 11.98
C SER A 2 -9.76 19.20 11.88
N GLN A 3 -10.88 19.65 11.34
CA GLN A 3 -12.02 18.79 11.00
C GLN A 3 -11.61 17.67 10.02
N LYS A 4 -10.71 17.96 9.06
CA LYS A 4 -10.22 16.96 8.09
C LYS A 4 -9.44 15.82 8.75
N LEU A 5 -8.55 16.12 9.71
CA LEU A 5 -7.82 15.08 10.45
C LEU A 5 -8.77 14.20 11.26
N ASN A 6 -9.79 14.78 11.90
CA ASN A 6 -10.77 14.00 12.64
C ASN A 6 -11.57 13.06 11.73
N GLU A 7 -11.97 13.54 10.55
CA GLU A 7 -12.68 12.72 9.57
C GLU A 7 -11.79 11.58 9.04
N LEU A 8 -10.55 11.88 8.65
CA LEU A 8 -9.60 10.86 8.18
C LEU A 8 -9.34 9.81 9.26
N HIS A 9 -9.06 10.23 10.50
CA HIS A 9 -8.85 9.34 11.64
C HIS A 9 -10.02 8.36 11.81
N ASN A 10 -11.26 8.85 11.76
CA ASN A 10 -12.43 8.00 11.95
C ASN A 10 -12.58 6.95 10.85
N LYS A 11 -12.23 7.30 9.60
CA LYS A 11 -12.24 6.35 8.47
C LYS A 11 -11.12 5.31 8.58
N LEU A 12 -9.91 5.73 8.94
CA LEU A 12 -8.80 4.81 9.18
C LEU A 12 -9.11 3.85 10.35
N GLN A 13 -9.73 4.36 11.41
CA GLN A 13 -10.13 3.53 12.56
C GLN A 13 -11.24 2.53 12.19
N SER A 14 -12.22 2.92 11.36
CA SER A 14 -13.27 1.99 10.91
C SER A 14 -12.74 0.85 10.07
N ASP A 15 -11.63 1.10 9.36
CA ASP A 15 -10.96 0.13 8.50
C ASP A 15 -9.89 -0.67 9.26
N ASN A 16 -9.84 -0.54 10.60
CA ASN A 16 -8.93 -1.24 11.51
C ASN A 16 -7.44 -0.98 11.25
N TYR A 17 -7.07 0.21 10.80
CA TYR A 17 -5.67 0.62 10.79
C TYR A 17 -5.15 0.77 12.23
N ASP A 18 -3.92 0.32 12.48
CA ASP A 18 -3.21 0.64 13.72
C ASP A 18 -2.74 2.10 13.67
N ILE A 19 -3.39 2.95 14.46
CA ILE A 19 -3.23 4.40 14.40
C ILE A 19 -2.91 4.97 15.78
N ASP A 20 -1.88 5.80 15.82
CA ASP A 20 -1.62 6.71 16.92
C ASP A 20 -2.06 8.11 16.52
N LYS A 21 -2.78 8.79 17.43
CA LYS A 21 -3.27 10.14 17.18
C LYS A 21 -2.93 11.05 18.35
N ASP A 22 -2.32 12.18 18.02
CA ASP A 22 -2.01 13.25 18.96
C ASP A 22 -2.58 14.59 18.48
N GLU A 23 -2.25 15.69 19.16
CA GLU A 23 -2.75 17.02 18.80
C GLU A 23 -2.26 17.54 17.44
N ASN A 24 -1.16 16.97 16.93
CA ASN A 24 -0.43 17.43 15.74
C ASN A 24 -0.78 16.64 14.48
N GLY A 25 -1.17 15.36 14.61
CA GLY A 25 -1.39 14.50 13.46
C GLY A 25 -1.92 13.10 13.77
N ILE A 26 -1.81 12.25 12.75
CA ILE A 26 -2.10 10.82 12.80
C ILE A 26 -0.85 10.09 12.31
N PHE A 27 -0.38 9.11 13.05
CA PHE A 27 0.70 8.22 12.66
C PHE A 27 0.16 6.81 12.46
N LEU A 28 0.48 6.17 11.33
CA LEU A 28 0.12 4.79 11.02
C LEU A 28 1.36 3.91 11.21
N ASN A 29 1.44 3.24 12.36
CA ASN A 29 2.63 2.52 12.82
C ASN A 29 3.13 1.46 11.82
N ASP A 30 2.22 0.64 11.30
CA ASP A 30 2.54 -0.49 10.42
C ASP A 30 3.15 -0.09 9.07
N TYR A 31 2.95 1.17 8.67
CA TYR A 31 3.30 1.66 7.34
C TYR A 31 4.28 2.83 7.37
N ASP A 32 4.69 3.29 8.57
CA ASP A 32 5.57 4.46 8.77
C ASP A 32 5.05 5.71 8.03
N ILE A 33 3.77 6.02 8.22
CA ILE A 33 3.09 7.16 7.59
C ILE A 33 2.72 8.18 8.66
N ASP A 34 3.21 9.41 8.52
CA ASP A 34 2.80 10.55 9.33
C ASP A 34 1.87 11.47 8.53
N ILE A 35 0.79 11.93 9.16
CA ILE A 35 -0.24 12.74 8.52
C ILE A 35 -0.56 13.96 9.37
N ILE A 36 -0.28 15.14 8.83
CA ILE A 36 -0.57 16.42 9.47
C ILE A 36 -1.43 17.30 8.57
N THR A 37 -2.02 18.35 9.14
CA THR A 37 -2.65 19.41 8.35
C THR A 37 -1.65 20.44 7.88
N ALA A 38 -1.71 20.79 6.60
CA ALA A 38 -0.95 21.88 5.98
C ALA A 38 -1.91 22.84 5.27
N GLU A 39 -2.23 23.97 5.92
CA GLU A 39 -3.21 24.95 5.43
C GLU A 39 -4.60 24.31 5.17
N GLU A 40 -5.03 24.27 3.90
CA GLU A 40 -6.28 23.62 3.47
C GLU A 40 -6.09 22.16 3.03
N SER A 41 -4.86 21.65 3.06
CA SER A 41 -4.48 20.30 2.63
C SER A 41 -4.11 19.39 3.79
N LEU A 42 -3.99 18.10 3.51
CA LEU A 42 -3.28 17.13 4.34
C LEU A 42 -1.91 16.89 3.73
N LEU A 43 -0.88 16.91 4.57
CA LEU A 43 0.45 16.45 4.24
C LEU A 43 0.59 15.03 4.76
N ILE A 44 0.84 14.08 3.85
CA ILE A 44 1.15 12.69 4.14
C ILE A 44 2.65 12.52 3.90
N SER A 45 3.39 12.20 4.95
CA SER A 45 4.83 11.96 4.92
C SER A 45 5.09 10.46 5.04
N THR A 46 5.93 9.95 4.15
CA THR A 46 6.33 8.54 4.08
C THR A 46 7.84 8.43 3.89
N SER A 47 8.38 7.21 3.91
CA SER A 47 9.80 6.96 3.59
C SER A 47 10.21 7.44 2.20
N ASP A 48 9.27 7.48 1.24
CA ASP A 48 9.54 7.78 -0.17
C ASP A 48 9.28 9.24 -0.53
N GLY A 49 8.61 9.99 0.35
CA GLY A 49 8.41 11.42 0.14
C GLY A 49 7.18 11.99 0.83
N ASN A 50 6.77 13.15 0.33
CA ASN A 50 5.69 13.94 0.88
C ASN A 50 4.59 14.15 -0.16
N TYR A 51 3.36 13.87 0.20
CA TYR A 51 2.17 14.03 -0.63
C TYR A 51 1.25 15.08 -0.03
N TYR A 52 0.87 16.07 -0.84
CA TYR A 52 -0.11 17.07 -0.45
C TYR A 52 -1.44 16.74 -1.13
N VAL A 53 -2.46 16.45 -0.32
CA VAL A 53 -3.78 16.06 -0.81
C VAL A 53 -4.87 16.98 -0.26
N ASN A 54 -5.89 17.23 -1.07
CA ASN A 54 -6.92 18.20 -0.72
C ASN A 54 -8.17 17.53 -0.16
N THR A 55 -8.35 16.24 -0.44
CA THR A 55 -9.52 15.47 -0.05
C THR A 55 -9.16 14.28 0.83
N ILE A 56 -10.14 13.82 1.62
CA ILE A 56 -10.01 12.62 2.44
C ILE A 56 -9.89 11.37 1.56
N ASP A 57 -10.58 11.34 0.43
CA ASP A 57 -10.57 10.17 -0.46
C ASP A 57 -9.22 10.02 -1.17
N GLU A 58 -8.57 11.11 -1.57
CA GLU A 58 -7.17 11.08 -2.06
C GLU A 58 -6.20 10.56 -0.98
N ALA A 59 -6.35 11.02 0.26
CA ALA A 59 -5.53 10.55 1.38
C ALA A 59 -5.69 9.05 1.60
N LEU A 60 -6.93 8.57 1.65
CA LEU A 60 -7.24 7.16 1.80
C LEU A 60 -6.72 6.32 0.64
N LEU A 61 -6.78 6.82 -0.59
CA LEU A 61 -6.28 6.11 -1.76
C LEU A 61 -4.77 5.86 -1.67
N ILE A 62 -4.00 6.89 -1.30
CA ILE A 62 -2.55 6.78 -1.09
C ILE A 62 -2.26 5.75 -0.01
N ILE A 63 -2.91 5.88 1.16
CA ILE A 63 -2.72 4.96 2.29
C ILE A 63 -3.08 3.52 1.91
N THR A 64 -4.17 3.33 1.16
CA THR A 64 -4.64 2.02 0.72
C THR A 64 -3.63 1.36 -0.22
N ASN A 65 -3.07 2.11 -1.17
CA ASN A 65 -2.07 1.56 -2.08
C ASN A 65 -0.81 1.09 -1.33
N ILE A 66 -0.34 1.89 -0.36
CA ILE A 66 0.82 1.55 0.46
C ILE A 66 0.51 0.30 1.31
N LYS A 67 -0.67 0.27 1.94
CA LYS A 67 -1.11 -0.88 2.73
C LYS A 67 -1.11 -2.17 1.91
N LEU A 68 -1.70 -2.15 0.72
CA LEU A 68 -1.82 -3.34 -0.13
C LEU A 68 -0.44 -3.93 -0.48
N ILE A 69 0.56 -3.09 -0.74
CA ILE A 69 1.92 -3.54 -1.07
C ILE A 69 2.70 -3.98 0.17
N ASN A 70 2.49 -3.33 1.32
CA ASN A 70 3.06 -3.78 2.58
C ASN A 70 2.51 -5.17 2.98
N ASP A 71 1.19 -5.36 2.86
CA ASP A 71 0.54 -6.64 3.12
C ASP A 71 1.01 -7.72 2.13
N LEU A 72 1.15 -7.38 0.85
CA LEU A 72 1.74 -8.28 -0.14
C LEU A 72 3.17 -8.67 0.21
N SER A 73 4.01 -7.72 0.65
CA SER A 73 5.39 -8.00 1.03
C SER A 73 5.49 -8.93 2.25
N LYS A 74 4.58 -8.76 3.22
CA LYS A 74 4.42 -9.69 4.36
C LYS A 74 3.99 -11.08 3.91
N SER A 75 3.02 -11.18 2.98
CA SER A 75 2.56 -12.45 2.42
C SER A 75 3.63 -13.15 1.57
N LEU A 76 4.38 -12.41 0.76
CA LEU A 76 5.52 -12.92 -0.01
C LEU A 76 6.58 -13.53 0.92
N SER A 77 6.96 -12.80 1.97
CA SER A 77 7.90 -13.27 2.99
C SER A 77 7.41 -14.56 3.66
N SER A 78 6.14 -14.59 4.05
CA SER A 78 5.53 -15.72 4.76
C SER A 78 5.44 -16.98 3.91
N ASN A 79 5.31 -16.82 2.59
CA ASN A 79 5.31 -17.93 1.61
C ASN A 79 6.69 -18.23 1.03
N GLY A 80 7.76 -17.61 1.54
CA GLY A 80 9.14 -17.92 1.18
C GLY A 80 9.60 -17.35 -0.16
N PHE A 81 8.84 -16.43 -0.75
CA PHE A 81 9.27 -15.72 -1.96
C PHE A 81 10.41 -14.75 -1.63
N ARG A 82 11.39 -14.68 -2.54
CA ARG A 82 12.37 -13.60 -2.55
C ARG A 82 11.85 -12.48 -3.41
N PHE A 83 11.86 -11.27 -2.87
CA PHE A 83 11.42 -10.08 -3.57
C PHE A 83 12.32 -8.89 -3.22
N ARG A 84 12.17 -7.81 -3.98
CA ARG A 84 12.81 -6.52 -3.74
C ARG A 84 11.75 -5.44 -3.78
N GLU A 85 11.61 -4.71 -2.68
CA GLU A 85 10.82 -3.49 -2.64
C GLU A 85 11.47 -2.45 -3.57
N VAL A 86 10.66 -1.85 -4.45
CA VAL A 86 11.10 -0.84 -5.41
C VAL A 86 10.77 0.55 -4.89
N ASP A 87 9.53 0.71 -4.45
CA ASP A 87 8.98 1.87 -3.75
C ASP A 87 7.78 1.40 -2.91
N LEU A 88 7.14 2.31 -2.18
CA LEU A 88 5.99 2.01 -1.31
C LEU A 88 4.77 1.43 -2.03
N THR A 89 4.72 1.51 -3.37
CA THR A 89 3.61 1.02 -4.20
C THR A 89 4.02 -0.07 -5.19
N HIS A 90 5.29 -0.49 -5.21
CA HIS A 90 5.83 -1.48 -6.15
C HIS A 90 6.79 -2.45 -5.47
N VAL A 91 6.64 -3.74 -5.79
CA VAL A 91 7.54 -4.81 -5.38
C VAL A 91 7.89 -5.70 -6.57
N TYR A 92 9.16 -6.08 -6.68
CA TYR A 92 9.65 -6.97 -7.74
C TYR A 92 9.86 -8.39 -7.21
N VAL A 93 9.26 -9.38 -7.87
CA VAL A 93 9.23 -10.79 -7.45
C VAL A 93 9.22 -11.72 -8.66
N ILE A 94 10.12 -12.72 -8.70
CA ILE A 94 10.23 -13.75 -9.78
C ILE A 94 10.12 -13.13 -11.18
N GLU A 95 10.89 -12.09 -11.44
CA GLU A 95 10.87 -11.40 -12.73
C GLU A 95 9.60 -10.61 -13.09
N HIS A 96 8.70 -10.44 -12.14
CA HIS A 96 7.45 -9.69 -12.28
C HIS A 96 7.42 -8.49 -11.33
N THR A 97 6.59 -7.52 -11.66
CA THR A 97 6.35 -6.35 -10.80
C THR A 97 4.93 -6.43 -10.27
N ALA A 98 4.78 -6.57 -8.96
CA ALA A 98 3.49 -6.36 -8.32
C ALA A 98 3.40 -4.91 -7.83
N PHE A 99 2.27 -4.27 -8.07
CA PHE A 99 2.08 -2.86 -7.70
C PHE A 99 0.63 -2.58 -7.31
N SER A 100 0.42 -1.49 -6.58
CA SER A 100 -0.93 -1.04 -6.23
C SER A 100 -1.22 0.33 -6.84
N GLU A 101 -2.30 0.39 -7.59
CA GLU A 101 -2.81 1.63 -8.18
C GLU A 101 -4.32 1.70 -7.98
N ASN A 102 -4.85 2.88 -7.65
CA ASN A 102 -6.28 3.11 -7.45
C ASN A 102 -6.95 2.12 -6.46
N GLY A 103 -6.22 1.69 -5.42
CA GLY A 103 -6.70 0.75 -4.41
C GLY A 103 -6.85 -0.69 -4.91
N THR A 104 -6.20 -1.03 -6.03
CA THR A 104 -6.21 -2.36 -6.65
C THR A 104 -4.80 -2.89 -6.78
N LEU A 105 -4.60 -4.18 -6.49
CA LEU A 105 -3.32 -4.86 -6.71
C LEU A 105 -3.23 -5.33 -8.16
N PHE A 106 -2.05 -5.19 -8.74
CA PHE A 106 -1.72 -5.65 -10.08
C PHE A 106 -0.44 -6.48 -10.07
N LEU A 107 -0.34 -7.41 -11.02
CA LEU A 107 0.90 -8.11 -11.35
C LEU A 107 1.18 -7.88 -12.83
N GLU A 108 2.28 -7.18 -13.12
CA GLU A 108 2.85 -7.08 -14.46
C GLU A 108 3.81 -8.24 -14.69
N THR A 109 3.47 -9.10 -15.64
CA THR A 109 4.27 -10.24 -16.05
C THR A 109 5.40 -9.80 -16.98
N ASN A 110 6.44 -10.63 -17.10
CA ASN A 110 7.66 -10.29 -17.87
C ASN A 110 7.42 -10.15 -19.39
N ASP A 111 6.30 -10.68 -19.89
CA ASP A 111 5.83 -10.55 -21.27
C ASP A 111 4.96 -9.28 -21.50
N GLY A 112 4.76 -8.47 -20.46
CA GLY A 112 3.97 -7.24 -20.48
C GLY A 112 2.47 -7.43 -20.24
N GLY A 113 2.04 -8.63 -19.88
CA GLY A 113 0.68 -8.87 -19.38
C GLY A 113 0.46 -8.17 -18.04
N VAL A 114 -0.76 -7.70 -17.78
CA VAL A 114 -1.14 -7.10 -16.49
C VAL A 114 -2.42 -7.75 -16.01
N GLU A 115 -2.35 -8.36 -14.84
CA GLU A 115 -3.47 -8.99 -14.16
C GLU A 115 -3.83 -8.18 -12.89
N SER A 116 -5.12 -8.10 -12.56
CA SER A 116 -5.60 -7.40 -11.35
C SER A 116 -6.10 -8.39 -10.31
N PHE A 117 -5.83 -8.12 -9.04
CA PHE A 117 -6.13 -9.00 -7.91
C PHE A 117 -6.86 -8.23 -6.82
N SER A 118 -7.73 -8.95 -6.10
CA SER A 118 -8.52 -8.34 -5.03
C SER A 118 -7.77 -8.27 -3.70
N ASN A 119 -6.76 -9.13 -3.49
CA ASN A 119 -6.00 -9.23 -2.26
C ASN A 119 -4.60 -9.84 -2.51
N PRO A 120 -3.67 -9.70 -1.55
CA PRO A 120 -2.35 -10.31 -1.62
C PRO A 120 -2.34 -11.82 -1.86
N GLU A 121 -3.25 -12.58 -1.25
CA GLU A 121 -3.29 -14.03 -1.34
C GLU A 121 -3.51 -14.53 -2.77
N GLU A 122 -4.33 -13.83 -3.55
CA GLU A 122 -4.52 -14.13 -4.98
C GLU A 122 -3.24 -13.88 -5.80
N VAL A 123 -2.47 -12.84 -5.47
CA VAL A 123 -1.16 -12.59 -6.10
C VAL A 123 -0.18 -13.72 -5.78
N ILE A 124 -0.15 -14.17 -4.52
CA ILE A 124 0.68 -15.32 -4.11
C ILE A 124 0.31 -16.56 -4.91
N GLY A 125 -0.98 -16.90 -4.99
CA GLY A 125 -1.43 -18.07 -5.76
C GLY A 125 -0.99 -18.00 -7.22
N ARG A 126 -1.09 -16.82 -7.85
CA ARG A 126 -0.62 -16.64 -9.23
C ARG A 126 0.89 -16.83 -9.38
N LEU A 127 1.68 -16.32 -8.45
CA LEU A 127 3.14 -16.50 -8.45
C LEU A 127 3.56 -17.95 -8.24
N GLU A 128 2.82 -18.71 -7.42
CA GLU A 128 3.03 -20.16 -7.25
C GLU A 128 2.79 -20.91 -8.56
N GLU A 129 1.71 -20.61 -9.29
CA GLU A 129 1.43 -21.21 -10.60
C GLU A 129 2.55 -20.94 -11.60
N ILE A 130 2.98 -19.68 -11.73
CA ILE A 130 4.06 -19.29 -12.65
C ILE A 130 5.38 -20.00 -12.29
N SER A 131 5.66 -20.13 -10.99
CA SER A 131 6.86 -20.82 -10.50
C SER A 131 6.86 -22.31 -10.86
N VAL A 132 5.70 -22.96 -10.85
CA VAL A 132 5.56 -24.36 -11.28
C VAL A 132 5.75 -24.48 -12.79
N GLU A 133 5.16 -23.59 -13.58
CA GLU A 133 5.30 -23.57 -15.05
C GLU A 133 6.75 -23.36 -15.49
N SER A 134 7.51 -22.53 -14.78
CA SER A 134 8.91 -22.23 -15.08
C SER A 134 9.89 -23.38 -14.76
N ASN A 135 9.45 -24.36 -13.96
CA ASN A 135 10.23 -25.56 -13.60
C ASN A 135 9.92 -26.78 -14.48
N LEU A 136 9.03 -26.64 -15.47
CA LEU A 136 8.69 -27.65 -16.49
C LEU A 136 9.42 -27.39 -17.81
#